data_AF-A0A377M081-F1
#
_entry.id   AF-A0A377M081-F1
#
_cell.length_a   1.000
_cell.length_b   1.000
_cell.length_c   1.000
_cell.angle_alpha   90.00
_cell.angle_beta   90.00
_cell.angle_gamma   90.00
#
_symmetry.space_group_name_H-M   'P 1'
#
loop_
_entity.id
_entity.type
_entity.pdbx_description
1 polymer ?
#
loop_
_entity_poly.entity_id
_entity_poly.type
_entity_poly.pdbx_seq_one_letter_code
_entity_poly.pdbx_strand_id
1 'polypeptide(L)'
;MGREAQSPHSRLTPRLEADLHRMNFYRFCQLLEKRHPGRPLMGSTSHPADDPVRFAPHPGMGFPAGELKCVEYDEDDDNTPPVIRATFMGMYGVDSPLPTAYLDDITQRREGHDALQGFLDIFSHRILTQFYRIWRKYSYPATFEPGGTDSISQSLLGLVGLGIPGTANHIATPVSRFLALLGVLQQPGKTQEGIQALVSLLAPDTTVTVSPYCLRPVEVSQPLGFYGDDDFLLDGNTPLGDEAMDASSQLLIALSTDNEQESQGWKPDGLLYQDFLVMLRVYLGWRFKAKITPDNPNPPAGRATAR
;
A
#
# COMPACT_ATOMS: atom_id res chain seq x y z
N MET A 1 -26.84 5.52 -35.01
CA MET A 1 -26.60 4.17 -34.44
C MET A 1 -26.58 4.31 -32.94
N GLY A 2 -27.71 4.02 -32.29
CA GLY A 2 -27.80 4.07 -30.83
C GLY A 2 -26.92 2.98 -30.24
N ARG A 3 -26.11 3.33 -29.24
CA ARG A 3 -25.50 2.33 -28.36
C ARG A 3 -26.66 1.56 -27.72
N GLU A 4 -26.85 0.30 -28.09
CA GLU A 4 -27.65 -0.61 -27.29
C GLU A 4 -27.12 -0.56 -25.85
N ALA A 5 -28.02 -0.30 -24.90
CA ALA A 5 -27.68 -0.32 -23.49
C ALA A 5 -27.18 -1.75 -23.18
N GLN A 6 -25.88 -1.88 -22.94
CA GLN A 6 -25.32 -3.15 -22.47
C GLN A 6 -26.10 -3.59 -21.24
N SER A 7 -26.50 -4.88 -21.21
CA SER A 7 -27.22 -5.44 -20.08
C SER A 7 -26.46 -5.09 -18.78
N PRO A 8 -27.17 -4.74 -17.69
CA PRO A 8 -26.50 -4.41 -16.45
C PRO A 8 -25.74 -5.62 -15.88
N HIS A 9 -26.08 -6.85 -16.29
CA HIS A 9 -25.33 -8.05 -15.94
C HIS A 9 -24.66 -8.62 -17.18
N SER A 10 -23.36 -8.32 -17.34
CA SER A 10 -22.53 -8.93 -18.40
C SER A 10 -22.32 -10.40 -18.08
N ARG A 11 -22.53 -11.26 -19.07
CA ARG A 11 -22.07 -12.66 -19.01
C ARG A 11 -20.57 -12.73 -18.67
N LEU A 12 -20.18 -13.79 -17.98
CA LEU A 12 -18.77 -14.06 -17.71
C LEU A 12 -18.05 -14.33 -19.05
N THR A 13 -16.74 -14.11 -19.08
CA THR A 13 -15.97 -14.46 -20.28
C THR A 13 -15.91 -15.97 -20.41
N PRO A 14 -16.03 -16.55 -21.62
CA PRO A 14 -16.01 -18.01 -21.82
C PRO A 14 -14.79 -18.70 -21.20
N ARG A 15 -13.63 -18.01 -21.19
CA ARG A 15 -12.41 -18.49 -20.50
C ARG A 15 -12.60 -18.62 -18.99
N LEU A 16 -13.25 -17.64 -18.36
CA LEU A 16 -13.49 -17.63 -16.91
C LEU A 16 -14.46 -18.75 -16.51
N GLU A 17 -15.46 -19.02 -17.34
CA GLU A 17 -16.41 -20.12 -17.13
C GLU A 17 -15.73 -21.49 -17.24
N ALA A 18 -14.89 -21.68 -18.26
CA ALA A 18 -14.16 -22.93 -18.45
C ALA A 18 -13.25 -23.27 -17.26
N ASP A 19 -12.58 -22.26 -16.69
CA ASP A 19 -11.64 -22.42 -15.58
C ASP A 19 -12.27 -22.25 -14.19
N LEU A 20 -13.59 -22.02 -14.10
CA LEU A 20 -14.28 -21.71 -12.85
C LEU A 20 -14.03 -22.77 -11.76
N HIS A 21 -14.07 -24.04 -12.14
CA HIS A 21 -13.86 -25.18 -11.25
C HIS A 21 -12.45 -25.26 -10.62
N ARG A 22 -11.48 -24.54 -11.20
CA ARG A 22 -10.08 -24.46 -10.71
C ARG A 22 -9.83 -23.18 -9.93
N MET A 23 -10.79 -22.27 -9.89
CA MET A 23 -10.61 -20.96 -9.30
C MET A 23 -11.04 -20.96 -7.83
N ASN A 24 -10.24 -20.30 -7.00
CA ASN A 24 -10.62 -20.01 -5.63
C ASN A 24 -11.69 -18.90 -5.60
N PHE A 25 -12.66 -19.05 -4.71
CA PHE A 25 -13.78 -18.14 -4.49
C PHE A 25 -13.33 -16.69 -4.26
N TYR A 26 -12.32 -16.45 -3.42
CA TYR A 26 -11.83 -15.10 -3.16
C TYR A 26 -11.27 -14.45 -4.43
N ARG A 27 -10.48 -15.21 -5.20
CA ARG A 27 -9.89 -14.69 -6.44
C ARG A 27 -10.96 -14.40 -7.48
N PHE A 28 -11.96 -15.27 -7.60
CA PHE A 28 -13.11 -15.06 -8.47
C PHE A 28 -13.85 -13.76 -8.11
N CYS A 29 -14.17 -13.57 -6.83
CA CYS A 29 -14.83 -12.37 -6.33
C CYS A 29 -14.01 -11.09 -6.58
N GLN A 30 -12.69 -11.13 -6.38
CA GLN A 30 -11.81 -10.01 -6.71
C GLN A 30 -11.83 -9.64 -8.19
N LEU A 31 -11.87 -10.63 -9.08
CA LEU A 31 -11.91 -10.40 -10.53
C LEU A 31 -13.23 -9.75 -10.95
N LEU A 32 -14.34 -10.15 -10.34
CA LEU A 32 -15.64 -9.50 -10.54
C LEU A 32 -15.62 -8.03 -10.11
N GLU A 33 -15.10 -7.73 -8.92
CA GLU A 33 -14.99 -6.35 -8.43
C GLU A 33 -14.11 -5.49 -9.34
N LYS A 34 -12.98 -6.04 -9.85
CA LYS A 34 -12.10 -5.33 -10.80
C LYS A 34 -12.74 -5.07 -12.16
N ARG A 35 -13.68 -5.91 -12.60
CA ARG A 35 -14.43 -5.71 -13.84
C ARG A 35 -15.46 -4.57 -13.72
N HIS A 36 -15.95 -4.31 -12.52
CA HIS A 36 -16.99 -3.31 -12.26
C HIS A 36 -16.56 -2.30 -11.18
N PRO A 37 -15.52 -1.47 -11.42
CA PRO A 37 -14.97 -0.57 -10.40
C PRO A 37 -15.95 0.52 -9.92
N GLY A 38 -16.99 0.82 -10.71
CA GLY A 38 -18.01 1.82 -10.37
C GLY A 38 -19.22 1.26 -9.63
N ARG A 39 -19.26 -0.04 -9.32
CA ARG A 39 -20.36 -0.68 -8.58
C ARG A 39 -20.02 -0.83 -7.09
N PRO A 40 -21.05 -0.91 -6.22
CA PRO A 40 -20.80 -1.24 -4.83
C PRO A 40 -20.10 -2.59 -4.72
N LEU A 41 -19.27 -2.71 -3.69
CA LEU A 41 -18.54 -3.93 -3.40
C LEU A 41 -19.51 -5.06 -3.03
N MET A 42 -19.15 -6.30 -3.32
CA MET A 42 -20.09 -7.41 -3.13
C MET A 42 -20.48 -7.57 -1.66
N GLY A 43 -21.78 -7.71 -1.41
CA GLY A 43 -22.37 -7.81 -0.08
C GLY A 43 -22.28 -6.53 0.76
N SER A 44 -21.87 -5.40 0.19
CA SER A 44 -21.75 -4.13 0.91
C SER A 44 -23.10 -3.45 1.14
N THR A 45 -24.05 -3.65 0.23
CA THR A 45 -25.40 -3.08 0.34
C THR A 45 -26.34 -4.00 1.11
N SER A 46 -27.52 -3.48 1.46
CA SER A 46 -28.60 -4.26 2.05
C SER A 46 -29.41 -5.03 1.01
N HIS A 47 -29.38 -4.62 -0.26
CA HIS A 47 -30.17 -5.23 -1.32
C HIS A 47 -29.32 -6.24 -2.11
N PRO A 48 -29.66 -7.53 -2.07
CA PRO A 48 -28.94 -8.55 -2.80
C PRO A 48 -28.95 -8.35 -4.34
N ALA A 49 -29.87 -7.53 -4.87
CA ALA A 49 -29.95 -7.21 -6.29
C ALA A 49 -28.83 -6.29 -6.79
N ASP A 50 -28.14 -5.59 -5.88
CA ASP A 50 -27.01 -4.73 -6.25
C ASP A 50 -25.74 -5.54 -6.57
N ASP A 51 -25.69 -6.81 -6.13
CA ASP A 51 -24.57 -7.69 -6.36
C ASP A 51 -24.55 -8.14 -7.85
N PRO A 52 -23.38 -8.14 -8.51
CA PRO A 52 -23.28 -8.46 -9.93
C PRO A 52 -23.65 -9.90 -10.26
N VAL A 53 -23.57 -10.81 -9.28
CA VAL A 53 -23.80 -12.24 -9.39
C VAL A 53 -24.53 -12.75 -8.14
N ARG A 54 -25.28 -13.85 -8.29
CA ARG A 54 -25.89 -14.57 -7.17
C ARG A 54 -25.02 -15.76 -6.81
N PHE A 55 -24.89 -16.02 -5.50
CA PHE A 55 -24.19 -17.21 -5.02
C PHE A 55 -25.22 -18.14 -4.41
N ALA A 56 -25.29 -19.36 -4.94
CA ALA A 56 -26.19 -20.40 -4.46
C ALA A 56 -25.39 -21.69 -4.20
N PRO A 57 -25.75 -22.52 -3.22
CA PRO A 57 -25.13 -23.81 -3.04
C PRO A 57 -25.40 -24.75 -4.22
N HIS A 58 -24.48 -25.66 -4.47
CA HIS A 58 -24.68 -26.77 -5.41
C HIS A 58 -25.49 -27.88 -4.73
N PRO A 59 -26.64 -28.31 -5.28
CA PRO A 59 -27.47 -29.34 -4.66
C PRO A 59 -26.91 -30.76 -4.74
N GLY A 60 -25.85 -31.00 -5.52
CA GLY A 60 -25.27 -32.33 -5.67
C GLY A 60 -24.62 -32.86 -4.37
N MET A 61 -24.75 -34.17 -4.16
CA MET A 61 -24.16 -34.90 -3.02
C MET A 61 -22.76 -35.49 -3.32
N GLY A 62 -22.20 -35.17 -4.49
CA GLY A 62 -20.86 -35.64 -4.87
C GLY A 62 -19.77 -34.85 -4.15
N PHE A 63 -18.63 -35.49 -3.88
CA PHE A 63 -17.45 -34.80 -3.36
C PHE A 63 -17.04 -33.65 -4.29
N PRO A 64 -16.90 -32.42 -3.77
CA PRO A 64 -16.58 -31.27 -4.60
C PRO A 64 -15.11 -31.33 -5.05
N ALA A 65 -14.88 -31.04 -6.33
CA ALA A 65 -13.53 -30.95 -6.90
C ALA A 65 -12.87 -29.56 -6.67
N GLY A 66 -13.65 -28.57 -6.29
CA GLY A 66 -13.24 -27.18 -6.07
C GLY A 66 -14.39 -26.37 -5.49
N GLU A 67 -14.13 -25.13 -5.08
CA GLU A 67 -15.09 -24.26 -4.35
C GLU A 67 -16.27 -23.79 -5.21
N LEU A 68 -16.06 -23.65 -6.52
CA LEU A 68 -17.05 -23.19 -7.49
C LEU A 68 -17.31 -24.29 -8.52
N LYS A 69 -18.59 -24.58 -8.80
CA LYS A 69 -18.99 -25.70 -9.68
C LYS A 69 -19.31 -25.27 -11.10
N CYS A 70 -20.25 -24.33 -11.25
CA CYS A 70 -20.75 -23.87 -12.53
C CYS A 70 -21.42 -22.50 -12.39
N VAL A 71 -21.70 -21.87 -13.53
CA VAL A 71 -22.51 -20.66 -13.64
C VAL A 71 -23.76 -21.01 -14.43
N GLU A 72 -24.90 -20.57 -13.92
CA GLU A 72 -26.22 -20.70 -14.52
C GLU A 72 -26.69 -19.30 -14.96
N TYR A 73 -27.18 -19.23 -16.19
CA TYR A 73 -27.77 -18.04 -16.77
C TYR A 73 -29.26 -18.27 -16.94
N ASP A 74 -30.03 -17.21 -16.72
CA ASP A 74 -31.43 -17.18 -17.13
C ASP A 74 -31.45 -16.94 -18.65
N GLU A 75 -31.99 -17.90 -19.41
CA GLU A 75 -32.10 -17.78 -20.88
C GLU A 75 -33.26 -16.86 -21.30
N ASP A 76 -34.23 -16.66 -20.42
CA ASP A 76 -35.45 -15.89 -20.68
C ASP A 76 -35.29 -14.41 -20.29
N ASP A 77 -34.40 -14.10 -19.33
CA ASP A 77 -34.11 -12.73 -18.89
C ASP A 77 -32.61 -12.45 -18.73
N ASP A 78 -32.02 -11.80 -19.75
CA ASP A 78 -30.63 -11.31 -19.72
C ASP A 78 -30.39 -10.20 -18.66
N ASN A 79 -31.44 -9.68 -18.02
CA ASN A 79 -31.36 -8.72 -16.93
C ASN A 79 -31.20 -9.38 -15.55
N THR A 80 -31.38 -10.70 -15.45
CA THR A 80 -31.20 -11.44 -14.20
C THR A 80 -29.71 -11.66 -13.91
N PRO A 81 -29.21 -11.39 -12.68
CA PRO A 81 -27.82 -11.67 -12.34
C PRO A 81 -27.53 -13.18 -12.42
N PRO A 82 -26.38 -13.58 -13.00
CA PRO A 82 -26.04 -14.99 -13.15
C PRO A 82 -25.85 -15.66 -11.79
N VAL A 83 -26.26 -16.93 -11.70
CA VAL A 83 -26.18 -17.73 -10.47
C VAL A 83 -24.93 -18.58 -10.50
N ILE A 84 -24.12 -18.47 -9.46
CA ILE A 84 -22.87 -19.19 -9.31
C ILE A 84 -23.06 -20.25 -8.24
N ARG A 85 -22.88 -21.51 -8.65
CA ARG A 85 -23.00 -22.66 -7.76
C ARG A 85 -21.71 -22.85 -6.98
N ALA A 86 -21.74 -22.55 -5.68
CA ALA A 86 -20.66 -22.83 -4.75
C ALA A 86 -20.87 -24.19 -4.07
N THR A 87 -19.81 -24.91 -3.76
CA THR A 87 -19.91 -26.24 -3.14
C THR A 87 -19.59 -26.25 -1.65
N PHE A 88 -19.42 -25.08 -1.03
CA PHE A 88 -19.05 -24.93 0.37
C PHE A 88 -20.01 -23.95 1.06
N MET A 89 -20.09 -24.02 2.40
CA MET A 89 -20.92 -23.11 3.22
C MET A 89 -22.39 -23.00 2.75
N GLY A 90 -22.93 -24.10 2.22
CA GLY A 90 -24.30 -24.16 1.73
C GLY A 90 -25.29 -24.59 2.80
N MET A 91 -26.51 -24.03 2.75
CA MET A 91 -27.64 -24.52 3.55
C MET A 91 -28.23 -25.83 3.00
N TYR A 92 -27.77 -26.29 1.83
CA TYR A 92 -28.03 -27.60 1.27
C TYR A 92 -26.82 -28.08 0.45
N GLY A 93 -26.78 -29.37 0.11
CA GLY A 93 -25.61 -30.02 -0.48
C GLY A 93 -24.76 -30.74 0.59
N VAL A 94 -23.54 -31.14 0.21
CA VAL A 94 -22.67 -32.02 1.02
C VAL A 94 -22.30 -31.48 2.40
N ASP A 95 -22.15 -30.17 2.54
CA ASP A 95 -21.67 -29.51 3.77
C ASP A 95 -22.81 -28.90 4.60
N SER A 96 -24.06 -29.24 4.30
CA SER A 96 -25.20 -28.60 4.95
C SER A 96 -25.39 -29.05 6.41
N PRO A 97 -25.64 -28.10 7.33
CA PRO A 97 -26.02 -28.42 8.71
C PRO A 97 -27.51 -28.76 8.86
N LEU A 98 -28.32 -28.67 7.80
CA LEU A 98 -29.76 -28.90 7.88
C LEU A 98 -30.10 -30.40 8.00
N PRO A 99 -31.26 -30.73 8.59
CA PRO A 99 -31.74 -32.11 8.65
C PRO A 99 -31.81 -32.76 7.26
N THR A 100 -31.42 -34.03 7.18
CA THR A 100 -31.33 -34.80 5.93
C THR A 100 -32.63 -34.81 5.13
N ALA A 101 -33.80 -34.72 5.78
CA ALA A 101 -35.09 -34.65 5.09
C ALA A 101 -35.17 -33.50 4.07
N TYR A 102 -34.70 -32.30 4.44
CA TYR A 102 -34.67 -31.15 3.53
C TYR A 102 -33.69 -31.37 2.38
N LEU A 103 -32.57 -32.04 2.66
CA LEU A 103 -31.55 -32.35 1.66
C LEU A 103 -32.05 -33.41 0.67
N ASP A 104 -32.77 -34.42 1.14
CA ASP A 104 -33.37 -35.46 0.32
C ASP A 104 -34.46 -34.88 -0.58
N ASP A 105 -35.31 -34.00 -0.07
CA ASP A 105 -36.35 -33.34 -0.87
C ASP A 105 -35.75 -32.52 -2.02
N ILE A 106 -34.65 -31.80 -1.73
CA ILE A 106 -33.90 -31.00 -2.71
C ILE A 106 -33.19 -31.89 -3.74
N THR A 107 -32.48 -32.92 -3.28
CA THR A 107 -31.69 -33.80 -4.16
C THR A 107 -32.57 -34.70 -5.04
N GLN A 108 -33.69 -35.18 -4.52
CA GLN A 108 -34.67 -35.99 -5.24
C GLN A 108 -35.64 -35.15 -6.08
N ARG A 109 -35.52 -33.81 -6.03
CA ARG A 109 -36.39 -32.87 -6.75
C ARG A 109 -37.87 -33.13 -6.51
N ARG A 110 -38.25 -33.31 -5.24
CA ARG A 110 -39.65 -33.50 -4.87
C ARG A 110 -40.46 -32.24 -5.12
N GLU A 111 -41.78 -32.38 -5.16
CA GLU A 111 -42.67 -31.23 -5.36
C GLU A 111 -42.41 -30.15 -4.29
N GLY A 112 -42.22 -28.90 -4.73
CA GLY A 112 -41.89 -27.78 -3.86
C GLY A 112 -40.40 -27.58 -3.56
N HIS A 113 -39.50 -28.41 -4.08
CA HIS A 113 -38.05 -28.24 -3.88
C HIS A 113 -37.52 -26.90 -4.39
N ASP A 114 -38.01 -26.41 -5.53
CA ASP A 114 -37.57 -25.12 -6.12
C ASP A 114 -37.83 -23.95 -5.17
N ALA A 115 -39.00 -23.92 -4.54
CA ALA A 115 -39.38 -22.88 -3.58
C ALA A 115 -38.52 -22.96 -2.30
N LEU A 116 -38.26 -24.18 -1.82
CA LEU A 116 -37.39 -24.41 -0.67
C LEU A 116 -35.95 -23.99 -0.97
N GLN A 117 -35.41 -24.34 -2.15
CA GLN A 117 -34.07 -23.93 -2.58
C GLN A 117 -33.99 -22.42 -2.71
N GLY A 118 -34.93 -21.78 -3.40
CA GLY A 118 -34.96 -20.33 -3.54
C GLY A 118 -35.01 -19.59 -2.20
N PHE A 119 -35.77 -20.12 -1.22
CA PHE A 119 -35.77 -19.58 0.14
C PHE A 119 -34.40 -19.71 0.83
N LEU A 120 -33.78 -20.90 0.77
CA LEU A 120 -32.46 -21.16 1.38
C LEU A 120 -31.32 -20.39 0.68
N ASP A 121 -31.47 -20.10 -0.61
CA ASP A 121 -30.50 -19.35 -1.42
C ASP A 121 -30.36 -17.90 -0.94
N ILE A 122 -31.43 -17.28 -0.44
CA ILE A 122 -31.38 -15.93 0.14
C ILE A 122 -30.37 -15.87 1.28
N PHE A 123 -30.40 -16.86 2.19
CA PHE A 123 -29.48 -16.94 3.32
C PHE A 123 -28.07 -17.30 2.87
N SER A 124 -27.95 -18.31 2.00
CA SER A 124 -26.66 -18.80 1.51
C SER A 124 -25.89 -17.71 0.76
N HIS A 125 -26.58 -16.97 -0.11
CA HIS A 125 -25.99 -15.84 -0.83
C HIS A 125 -25.47 -14.76 0.14
N ARG A 126 -26.25 -14.41 1.17
CA ARG A 126 -25.83 -13.41 2.15
C ARG A 126 -24.65 -13.89 2.98
N ILE A 127 -24.61 -15.15 3.37
CA ILE A 127 -23.49 -15.74 4.13
C ILE A 127 -22.21 -15.71 3.28
N LEU A 128 -22.26 -16.18 2.03
CA LEU A 128 -21.10 -16.23 1.14
C LEU A 128 -20.55 -14.83 0.82
N THR A 129 -21.42 -13.87 0.57
CA THR A 129 -21.01 -12.47 0.34
C THR A 129 -20.38 -11.83 1.58
N GLN A 130 -20.94 -12.05 2.78
CA GLN A 130 -20.29 -11.56 4.01
C GLN A 130 -18.97 -12.27 4.31
N PHE A 131 -18.88 -13.58 4.03
CA PHE A 131 -17.64 -14.34 4.18
C PHE A 131 -16.52 -13.75 3.31
N TYR A 132 -16.81 -13.44 2.05
CA TYR A 132 -15.88 -12.72 1.18
C TYR A 132 -15.46 -11.36 1.75
N ARG A 133 -16.41 -10.57 2.27
CA ARG A 133 -16.11 -9.26 2.86
C ARG A 133 -15.22 -9.34 4.09
N ILE A 134 -15.43 -10.34 4.94
CA ILE A 134 -14.58 -10.58 6.12
C ILE A 134 -13.16 -10.87 5.65
N TRP A 135 -12.98 -11.82 4.72
CA TRP A 135 -11.66 -12.14 4.18
C TRP A 135 -10.98 -10.90 3.60
N ARG A 136 -11.70 -10.13 2.78
CA ARG A 136 -11.18 -8.91 2.16
C ARG A 136 -10.75 -7.88 3.22
N LYS A 137 -11.54 -7.67 4.27
CA LYS A 137 -11.22 -6.74 5.37
C LYS A 137 -9.87 -7.06 6.04
N TYR A 138 -9.50 -8.34 6.15
CA TYR A 138 -8.27 -8.78 6.81
C TYR A 138 -7.13 -9.10 5.83
N SER A 139 -7.35 -8.96 4.53
CA SER A 139 -6.37 -9.25 3.49
C SER A 139 -5.82 -7.94 2.90
N TYR A 140 -4.74 -7.42 3.50
CA TYR A 140 -4.13 -6.16 3.07
C TYR A 140 -3.76 -6.10 1.58
N PRO A 141 -3.15 -7.14 0.97
CA PRO A 141 -2.86 -7.12 -0.47
C PRO A 141 -4.11 -7.04 -1.35
N ALA A 142 -5.26 -7.50 -0.86
CA ALA A 142 -6.53 -7.44 -1.58
C ALA A 142 -7.18 -6.05 -1.52
N THR A 143 -6.90 -5.28 -0.46
CA THR A 143 -7.46 -3.94 -0.22
C THR A 143 -6.52 -2.81 -0.60
N PHE A 144 -5.26 -3.11 -0.91
CA PHE A 144 -4.28 -2.10 -1.26
C PHE A 144 -4.71 -1.32 -2.50
N GLU A 145 -4.85 0.00 -2.33
CA GLU A 145 -5.15 0.92 -3.41
C GLU A 145 -3.89 1.68 -3.84
N PRO A 146 -3.70 1.93 -5.16
CA PRO A 146 -2.57 2.72 -5.63
C PRO A 146 -2.48 4.07 -4.92
N GLY A 147 -1.28 4.42 -4.44
CA GLY A 147 -1.06 5.63 -3.65
C GLY A 147 -1.32 5.45 -2.15
N GLY A 148 -1.73 4.26 -1.69
CA GLY A 148 -1.97 3.98 -0.28
C GLY A 148 -3.20 4.71 0.27
N THR A 149 -4.23 4.90 -0.58
CA THR A 149 -5.49 5.58 -0.21
C THR A 149 -6.39 4.72 0.66
N ASP A 150 -6.13 3.42 0.74
CA ASP A 150 -6.91 2.50 1.57
C ASP A 150 -6.74 2.76 3.07
N SER A 151 -7.75 2.37 3.85
CA SER A 151 -7.81 2.66 5.28
C SER A 151 -6.66 2.03 6.08
N ILE A 152 -6.16 0.86 5.66
CA ILE A 152 -5.05 0.19 6.32
C ILE A 152 -3.75 0.94 6.01
N SER A 153 -3.48 1.28 4.74
CA SER A 153 -2.34 2.10 4.34
C SER A 153 -2.32 3.46 5.05
N GLN A 154 -3.47 4.13 5.14
CA GLN A 154 -3.58 5.40 5.87
C GLN A 154 -3.30 5.22 7.37
N SER A 155 -3.74 4.11 7.96
CA SER A 155 -3.43 3.79 9.36
C SER A 155 -1.92 3.54 9.55
N LEU A 156 -1.28 2.82 8.63
CA LEU A 156 0.17 2.59 8.64
C LEU A 156 0.97 3.89 8.48
N LEU A 157 0.52 4.79 7.60
CA LEU A 157 1.09 6.13 7.46
C LEU A 157 0.90 6.97 8.73
N GLY A 158 -0.22 6.78 9.43
CA GLY A 158 -0.44 7.34 10.76
C GLY A 158 0.64 6.96 11.78
N LEU A 159 1.10 5.70 11.76
CA LEU A 159 2.14 5.22 12.69
C LEU A 159 3.50 5.93 12.49
N VAL A 160 3.76 6.46 11.30
CA VAL A 160 5.00 7.19 10.98
C VAL A 160 4.80 8.72 10.98
N GLY A 161 3.68 9.21 11.51
CA GLY A 161 3.38 10.64 11.62
C GLY A 161 2.88 11.30 10.33
N LEU A 162 2.57 10.51 9.30
CA LEU A 162 2.06 10.98 8.00
C LEU A 162 0.53 10.87 7.87
N GLY A 163 -0.18 10.46 8.92
CA GLY A 163 -1.64 10.32 8.94
C GLY A 163 -2.43 11.59 9.27
N ILE A 164 -1.76 12.72 9.53
CA ILE A 164 -2.45 14.00 9.80
C ILE A 164 -2.96 14.58 8.46
N PRO A 165 -4.26 14.87 8.32
CA PRO A 165 -4.80 15.51 7.11
C PRO A 165 -4.05 16.80 6.78
N GLY A 166 -3.58 16.92 5.54
CA GLY A 166 -2.80 18.07 5.07
C GLY A 166 -1.29 17.88 5.07
N THR A 167 -0.73 16.93 5.85
CA THR A 167 0.72 16.65 5.85
C THR A 167 1.19 16.19 4.47
N ALA A 168 0.40 15.37 3.79
CA ALA A 168 0.68 14.91 2.43
C ALA A 168 0.82 16.07 1.41
N ASN A 169 0.11 17.19 1.60
CA ASN A 169 0.16 18.34 0.69
C ASN A 169 1.50 19.08 0.76
N HIS A 170 2.26 18.89 1.84
CA HIS A 170 3.60 19.48 2.02
C HIS A 170 4.72 18.57 1.52
N ILE A 171 4.37 17.38 1.01
CA ILE A 171 5.30 16.39 0.49
C ILE A 171 5.09 16.33 -1.02
N ALA A 172 6.08 16.80 -1.79
CA ALA A 172 6.01 16.81 -3.25
C ALA A 172 6.21 15.42 -3.89
N THR A 173 6.09 14.33 -3.11
CA THR A 173 6.30 12.95 -3.54
C THR A 173 5.14 12.05 -3.10
N PRO A 174 4.86 10.96 -3.83
CA PRO A 174 3.81 10.02 -3.45
C PRO A 174 4.07 9.42 -2.06
N VAL A 175 3.12 9.64 -1.13
CA VAL A 175 3.25 9.21 0.26
C VAL A 175 3.34 7.68 0.38
N SER A 176 2.83 6.94 -0.60
CA SER A 176 2.96 5.48 -0.69
C SER A 176 4.40 4.98 -0.64
N ARG A 177 5.39 5.77 -1.05
CA ARG A 177 6.81 5.40 -0.95
C ARG A 177 7.26 5.20 0.50
N PHE A 178 6.68 5.95 1.44
CA PHE A 178 6.97 5.79 2.86
C PHE A 178 6.42 4.49 3.45
N LEU A 179 5.47 3.81 2.78
CA LEU A 179 5.03 2.47 3.18
C LEU A 179 6.16 1.44 3.10
N ALA A 180 7.08 1.58 2.13
CA ALA A 180 8.26 0.73 2.04
C ALA A 180 9.29 1.01 3.16
N LEU A 181 9.20 2.17 3.80
CA LEU A 181 10.14 2.68 4.80
C LEU A 181 9.57 2.69 6.21
N LEU A 182 8.43 2.03 6.46
CA LEU A 182 7.75 2.03 7.76
C LEU A 182 8.69 1.61 8.89
N GLY A 183 9.46 0.53 8.69
CA GLY A 183 10.39 0.03 9.71
C GLY A 183 11.49 1.03 10.06
N VAL A 184 12.02 1.74 9.07
CA VAL A 184 13.08 2.75 9.24
C VAL A 184 12.52 4.02 9.90
N LEU A 185 11.30 4.44 9.51
CA LEU A 185 10.68 5.66 10.01
C LEU A 185 10.18 5.53 11.45
N GLN A 186 9.79 4.32 11.89
CA GLN A 186 9.35 4.06 13.26
C GLN A 186 10.49 4.16 14.28
N GLN A 187 11.75 4.06 13.86
CA GLN A 187 12.87 4.16 14.77
C GLN A 187 13.07 5.61 15.27
N PRO A 188 13.28 5.82 16.58
CA PRO A 188 13.49 7.15 17.15
C PRO A 188 14.83 7.74 16.70
N GLY A 189 15.86 6.91 16.56
CA GLY A 189 17.17 7.29 16.07
C GLY A 189 17.19 7.44 14.55
N LYS A 190 18.05 8.36 14.06
CA LYS A 190 18.31 8.52 12.62
C LYS A 190 19.68 7.95 12.32
N THR A 191 19.70 6.83 11.60
CA THR A 191 20.91 6.04 11.36
C THR A 191 21.34 6.12 9.90
N GLN A 192 22.58 5.74 9.62
CA GLN A 192 23.09 5.66 8.26
C GLN A 192 22.28 4.65 7.43
N GLU A 193 21.90 3.51 8.01
CA GLU A 193 21.10 2.48 7.35
C GLU A 193 19.73 3.02 6.94
N GLY A 194 19.17 3.93 7.73
CA GLY A 194 17.93 4.59 7.37
C GLY A 194 18.06 5.47 6.14
N ILE A 195 19.15 6.25 6.04
CA ILE A 195 19.47 7.06 4.85
C ILE A 195 19.75 6.15 3.65
N GLN A 196 20.47 5.05 3.85
CA GLN A 196 20.70 4.04 2.83
C GLN A 196 19.39 3.45 2.31
N ALA A 197 18.43 3.14 3.18
CA ALA A 197 17.12 2.66 2.74
C ALA A 197 16.36 3.70 1.89
N LEU A 198 16.49 5.00 2.17
CA LEU A 198 15.91 6.06 1.32
C LEU A 198 16.55 6.04 -0.07
N VAL A 199 17.88 5.96 -0.14
CA VAL A 199 18.64 5.96 -1.40
C VAL A 199 18.32 4.70 -2.21
N SER A 200 18.40 3.51 -1.61
CA SER A 200 18.12 2.25 -2.28
C SER A 200 16.69 2.11 -2.77
N LEU A 201 15.72 2.80 -2.15
CA LEU A 201 14.34 2.86 -2.65
C LEU A 201 14.23 3.66 -3.95
N LEU A 202 15.03 4.72 -4.10
CA LEU A 202 14.99 5.62 -5.26
C LEU A 202 15.92 5.15 -6.39
N ALA A 203 17.09 4.64 -6.03
CA ALA A 203 18.19 4.29 -6.93
C ALA A 203 18.89 3.03 -6.39
N PRO A 204 18.46 1.83 -6.84
CA PRO A 204 18.98 0.56 -6.33
C PRO A 204 20.49 0.36 -6.53
N ASP A 205 21.09 0.96 -7.57
CA ASP A 205 22.51 0.82 -7.88
C ASP A 205 23.38 1.92 -7.22
N THR A 206 22.76 2.82 -6.44
CA THR A 206 23.47 3.89 -5.73
C THR A 206 23.79 3.47 -4.30
N THR A 207 25.05 3.63 -3.92
CA THR A 207 25.56 3.42 -2.55
C THR A 207 25.68 4.75 -1.81
N VAL A 208 25.60 4.71 -0.48
CA VAL A 208 25.71 5.90 0.36
C VAL A 208 26.67 5.69 1.53
N THR A 209 27.50 6.69 1.77
CA THR A 209 28.36 6.79 2.96
C THR A 209 27.95 8.02 3.74
N VAL A 210 27.64 7.85 5.03
CA VAL A 210 27.22 8.96 5.90
C VAL A 210 28.31 9.22 6.93
N SER A 211 28.85 10.43 6.97
CA SER A 211 29.79 10.87 8.00
C SER A 211 29.08 11.80 8.98
N PRO A 212 29.03 11.47 10.29
CA PRO A 212 28.29 12.25 11.27
C PRO A 212 28.97 13.58 11.63
N TYR A 213 30.29 13.68 11.47
CA TYR A 213 31.08 14.84 11.86
C TYR A 213 31.44 15.71 10.65
N CYS A 214 30.48 16.51 10.17
CA CYS A 214 30.74 17.49 9.13
C CYS A 214 30.91 18.88 9.75
N LEU A 215 32.14 19.42 9.70
CA LEU A 215 32.41 20.76 10.21
C LEU A 215 31.63 21.81 9.43
N ARG A 216 31.02 22.72 10.19
CA ARG A 216 30.26 23.85 9.69
C ARG A 216 30.67 25.13 10.43
N PRO A 217 30.98 26.23 9.72
CA PRO A 217 31.09 27.52 10.37
C PRO A 217 29.71 27.99 10.84
N VAL A 218 29.64 28.39 12.11
CA VAL A 218 28.48 28.99 12.76
C VAL A 218 28.89 30.37 13.27
N GLU A 219 28.17 31.39 12.82
CA GLU A 219 28.40 32.76 13.24
C GLU A 219 28.10 32.94 14.73
N VAL A 220 29.01 33.60 15.44
CA VAL A 220 28.89 33.92 16.85
C VAL A 220 28.39 35.36 16.96
N SER A 221 27.13 35.54 17.34
CA SER A 221 26.50 36.87 17.39
C SER A 221 27.20 37.85 18.34
N GLN A 222 27.82 37.34 19.39
CA GLN A 222 28.54 38.13 20.40
C GLN A 222 29.87 37.44 20.69
N PRO A 223 30.91 37.68 19.86
CA PRO A 223 32.20 37.08 20.05
C PRO A 223 32.87 37.68 21.28
N LEU A 224 33.58 36.85 22.05
CA LEU A 224 34.39 37.35 23.16
C LEU A 224 35.55 38.18 22.60
N GLY A 225 35.73 39.39 23.11
CA GLY A 225 36.78 40.28 22.62
C GLY A 225 37.24 41.27 23.67
N PHE A 226 38.49 41.73 23.54
CA PHE A 226 39.12 42.68 24.45
C PHE A 226 38.73 44.14 24.16
N TYR A 227 37.48 44.37 23.79
CA TYR A 227 37.03 45.65 23.23
C TYR A 227 36.19 46.50 24.22
N GLY A 228 36.06 46.07 25.48
CA GLY A 228 35.30 46.78 26.53
C GLY A 228 35.87 46.60 27.94
N ASP A 229 35.33 47.33 28.91
CA ASP A 229 35.68 47.27 30.35
C ASP A 229 34.95 46.13 31.10
N ASP A 230 34.18 45.32 30.39
CA ASP A 230 33.43 44.21 30.98
C ASP A 230 34.35 43.01 31.25
N ASP A 231 34.35 42.52 32.49
CA ASP A 231 35.01 41.28 32.87
C ASP A 231 34.32 40.09 32.18
N PHE A 232 35.11 39.15 31.65
CA PHE A 232 34.60 37.92 31.04
C PHE A 232 35.10 36.66 31.76
N LEU A 233 34.24 35.64 31.81
CA LEU A 233 34.54 34.36 32.44
C LEU A 233 35.11 33.37 31.43
N LEU A 234 36.31 32.86 31.70
CA LEU A 234 36.92 31.75 30.96
C LEU A 234 36.38 30.42 31.50
N ASP A 235 35.21 30.03 31.02
CA ASP A 235 34.53 28.78 31.39
C ASP A 235 34.88 27.59 30.47
N GLY A 236 35.64 27.85 29.39
CA GLY A 236 36.03 26.86 28.40
C GLY A 236 35.00 26.59 27.31
N ASN A 237 33.83 27.22 27.34
CA ASN A 237 32.75 27.02 26.35
C ASN A 237 32.57 28.21 25.40
N THR A 238 33.22 29.34 25.69
CA THR A 238 33.04 30.56 24.90
C THR A 238 34.04 30.62 23.73
N PRO A 239 33.58 30.59 22.47
CA PRO A 239 34.46 30.67 21.31
C PRO A 239 35.06 32.08 21.17
N LEU A 240 36.32 32.13 20.70
CA LEU A 240 36.99 33.35 20.29
C LEU A 240 36.78 33.56 18.78
N GLY A 241 36.48 34.79 18.37
CA GLY A 241 36.23 35.14 16.98
C GLY A 241 34.74 35.12 16.61
N ASP A 242 34.44 35.67 15.44
CA ASP A 242 33.11 35.83 14.85
C ASP A 242 32.52 34.52 14.30
N GLU A 243 33.31 33.45 14.19
CA GLU A 243 32.87 32.12 13.76
C GLU A 243 33.36 31.01 14.69
N ALA A 244 32.49 30.04 14.95
CA ALA A 244 32.81 28.79 15.62
C ALA A 244 32.54 27.59 14.70
N MET A 245 33.37 26.57 14.79
CA MET A 245 33.20 25.35 14.01
C MET A 245 32.34 24.33 14.77
N ASP A 246 31.16 24.03 14.24
CA ASP A 246 30.28 23.00 14.78
C ASP A 246 30.41 21.70 13.98
N ALA A 247 30.64 20.59 14.70
CA ALA A 247 30.73 19.25 14.13
C ALA A 247 29.46 18.40 14.37
N SER A 248 28.47 18.92 15.10
CA SER A 248 27.35 18.14 15.64
C SER A 248 26.02 18.38 14.93
N SER A 249 25.82 19.54 14.30
CA SER A 249 24.54 19.86 13.62
C SER A 249 24.49 19.48 12.14
N GLN A 250 25.59 19.00 11.54
CA GLN A 250 25.67 18.70 10.12
C GLN A 250 26.22 17.31 9.83
N LEU A 251 25.52 16.61 8.93
CA LEU A 251 25.91 15.31 8.39
C LEU A 251 26.45 15.49 6.96
N LEU A 252 27.44 14.70 6.58
CA LEU A 252 27.86 14.56 5.18
C LEU A 252 27.29 13.26 4.61
N ILE A 253 26.59 13.35 3.49
CA ILE A 253 26.02 12.24 2.75
C ILE A 253 26.72 12.18 1.40
N ALA A 254 27.59 11.18 1.23
CA ALA A 254 28.30 10.92 -0.01
C ALA A 254 27.56 9.83 -0.81
N LEU A 255 27.21 10.12 -2.06
CA LEU A 255 26.49 9.20 -2.97
C LEU A 255 27.42 8.69 -4.07
N SER A 256 27.52 7.38 -4.26
CA SER A 256 28.35 6.76 -5.31
C SER A 256 27.51 5.81 -6.16
N THR A 257 27.58 5.93 -7.47
CA THR A 257 26.86 5.07 -8.43
C THR A 257 27.70 4.85 -9.68
N ASP A 258 27.71 3.61 -10.17
CA ASP A 258 28.31 3.23 -11.45
C ASP A 258 27.29 3.32 -12.61
N ASN A 259 26.01 3.56 -12.29
CA ASN A 259 24.93 3.63 -13.27
C ASN A 259 24.80 5.07 -13.82
N GLU A 260 25.05 5.24 -15.11
CA GLU A 260 25.02 6.55 -15.77
C GLU A 260 23.63 7.22 -15.70
N GLN A 261 22.55 6.43 -15.75
CA GLN A 261 21.19 6.96 -15.68
C GLN A 261 20.87 7.49 -14.28
N GLU A 262 21.25 6.75 -13.24
CA GLU A 262 21.10 7.20 -11.85
C GLU A 262 21.97 8.44 -11.59
N SER A 263 23.22 8.44 -12.08
CA SER A 263 24.15 9.56 -11.97
C SER A 263 23.57 10.86 -12.56
N GLN A 264 22.92 10.79 -13.72
CA GLN A 264 22.21 11.94 -14.30
C GLN A 264 21.02 12.39 -13.43
N GLY A 265 20.28 11.44 -12.84
CA GLY A 265 19.16 11.71 -11.94
C GLY A 265 19.56 12.34 -10.60
N TRP A 266 20.80 12.14 -10.15
CA TRP A 266 21.35 12.72 -8.92
C TRP A 266 21.86 14.17 -9.06
N LYS A 267 21.86 14.72 -10.28
CA LYS A 267 22.17 16.13 -10.49
C LYS A 267 21.15 17.03 -9.76
N PRO A 268 21.50 18.28 -9.41
CA PRO A 268 20.62 19.17 -8.65
C PRO A 268 19.20 19.36 -9.24
N ASP A 269 19.09 19.33 -10.56
CA ASP A 269 17.81 19.46 -11.29
C ASP A 269 17.13 18.11 -11.58
N GLY A 270 17.75 17.00 -11.16
CA GLY A 270 17.27 15.65 -11.40
C GLY A 270 16.16 15.22 -10.45
N LEU A 271 15.28 14.35 -10.92
CA LEU A 271 14.13 13.87 -10.15
C LEU A 271 14.55 13.06 -8.92
N LEU A 272 15.61 12.24 -9.00
CA LEU A 272 16.09 11.45 -7.87
C LEU A 272 16.58 12.36 -6.74
N TYR A 273 17.32 13.42 -7.08
CA TYR A 273 17.80 14.39 -6.11
C TYR A 273 16.64 15.12 -5.39
N GLN A 274 15.64 15.58 -6.14
CA GLN A 274 14.47 16.25 -5.57
C GLN A 274 13.66 15.31 -4.67
N ASP A 275 13.38 14.10 -5.14
CA ASP A 275 12.64 13.09 -4.39
C ASP A 275 13.37 12.71 -3.09
N PHE A 276 14.70 12.53 -3.18
CA PHE A 276 15.55 12.23 -2.04
C PHE A 276 15.53 13.37 -1.01
N LEU A 277 15.62 14.63 -1.44
CA LEU A 277 15.53 15.77 -0.52
C LEU A 277 14.21 15.81 0.26
N VAL A 278 13.09 15.54 -0.42
CA VAL A 278 11.77 15.48 0.23
C VAL A 278 11.73 14.35 1.26
N MET A 279 12.20 13.16 0.89
CA MET A 279 12.21 11.99 1.79
C MET A 279 13.17 12.19 2.97
N LEU A 280 14.34 12.78 2.73
CA LEU A 280 15.32 13.10 3.74
C LEU A 280 14.77 14.14 4.73
N ARG A 281 14.02 15.13 4.25
CA ARG A 281 13.34 16.12 5.10
C ARG A 281 12.29 15.46 6.00
N VAL A 282 11.53 14.49 5.49
CA VAL A 282 10.58 13.71 6.31
C VAL A 282 11.34 12.84 7.33
N TYR A 283 12.45 12.21 6.94
CA TYR A 283 13.22 11.32 7.81
C TYR A 283 13.98 12.06 8.92
N LEU A 284 14.79 13.06 8.57
CA LEU A 284 15.62 13.82 9.53
C LEU A 284 14.82 14.92 10.26
N GLY A 285 13.77 15.46 9.62
CA GLY A 285 13.05 16.61 10.11
C GLY A 285 13.95 17.85 10.19
N TRP A 286 13.93 18.52 11.34
CA TRP A 286 14.74 19.71 11.62
C TRP A 286 15.99 19.40 12.46
N ARG A 287 16.28 18.12 12.73
CA ARG A 287 17.32 17.71 13.69
C ARG A 287 18.74 17.99 13.21
N PHE A 288 19.00 17.73 11.93
CA PHE A 288 20.33 17.83 11.33
C PHE A 288 20.24 18.52 9.97
N LYS A 289 21.27 19.31 9.65
CA LYS A 289 21.53 19.72 8.27
C LYS A 289 22.26 18.59 7.55
N ALA A 290 21.96 18.38 6.28
CA ALA A 290 22.66 17.41 5.45
C ALA A 290 23.41 18.13 4.34
N LYS A 291 24.72 17.87 4.23
CA LYS A 291 25.54 18.19 3.07
C LYS A 291 25.56 16.98 2.16
N ILE A 292 25.04 17.12 0.94
CA ILE A 292 25.03 16.02 -0.02
C ILE A 292 26.13 16.27 -1.04
N THR A 293 26.97 15.28 -1.28
CA THR A 293 28.02 15.33 -2.30
C THR A 293 28.01 14.03 -3.10
N PRO A 294 28.23 14.07 -4.42
CA PRO A 294 28.65 12.87 -5.12
C PRO A 294 29.99 12.43 -4.53
N ASP A 295 30.15 11.15 -4.27
CA ASP A 295 31.42 10.59 -3.85
C ASP A 295 32.38 10.71 -5.03
N ASN A 296 33.30 11.65 -4.94
CA ASN A 296 34.41 11.71 -5.86
C ASN A 296 35.49 10.80 -5.25
N PRO A 297 35.92 9.71 -5.91
CA PRO A 297 36.92 8.79 -5.35
C PRO A 297 38.34 9.41 -5.21
N ASN A 298 38.46 10.74 -5.20
CA ASN A 298 39.67 11.48 -4.88
C ASN A 298 39.33 12.83 -4.23
N PRO A 299 39.62 13.06 -2.93
CA PRO A 299 39.98 14.40 -2.50
C PRO A 299 41.29 14.76 -3.21
N PRO A 300 41.46 15.95 -3.82
CA PRO A 300 42.79 16.38 -4.21
C PRO A 300 43.62 16.47 -2.93
N ALA A 301 44.53 15.52 -2.75
CA ALA A 301 45.65 15.66 -1.85
C ALA A 301 46.36 16.96 -2.24
N GLY A 302 46.32 17.95 -1.33
CA GLY A 302 46.99 19.22 -1.50
C GLY A 302 46.05 20.41 -1.69
N ARG A 303 45.48 20.90 -0.59
CA ARG A 303 45.47 22.35 -0.40
C ARG A 303 46.73 22.68 0.40
N ALA A 304 47.72 23.17 -0.35
CA ALA A 304 48.82 23.94 0.21
C ALA A 304 48.22 25.05 1.08
N THR A 305 48.51 25.01 2.36
CA THR A 305 48.46 26.18 3.22
C THR A 305 49.54 27.14 2.73
N ALA A 306 49.14 28.10 1.91
CA ALA A 306 49.90 29.33 1.77
C ALA A 306 49.74 30.12 3.07
N ARG A 307 50.89 30.61 3.57
CA ARG A 307 51.07 31.35 4.82
C ARG A 307 50.04 32.46 5.04
#